data_AF-A0A162MI50-F1
#
_entry.id   AF-A0A162MI50-F1
#
_cell.length_a   1.000
_cell.length_b   1.000
_cell.length_c   1.000
_cell.angle_alpha   90.00
_cell.angle_beta   90.00
_cell.angle_gamma   90.00
#
_symmetry.space_group_name_H-M   'P 1'
#
loop_
_entity.id
_entity.type
_entity.pdbx_description
1 polymer ?
#
loop_
_entity_poly.entity_id
_entity_poly.type
_entity_poly.pdbx_seq_one_letter_code
_entity_poly.pdbx_strand_id
1 'polypeptide(L)'
;MNTSWLKVIGEVLTSEAVMEPIIAALLGYGINVYNKNRRFRMIMEITADVVDYIEEHYKEWGIKGNQKMEKFLEIFAKEFKKHFGRKPTREELETAKIRAEALVFRARLASMNYYNYDNYNIIKKSVIKK
;
A
#
# COMPACT_ATOMS: atom_id res chain seq x y z
N MET A 1 11.36 33.81 -11.16
CA MET A 1 11.34 32.90 -9.99
C MET A 1 12.64 32.13 -9.95
N ASN A 2 13.36 32.20 -8.83
CA ASN A 2 14.65 31.55 -8.65
C ASN A 2 14.46 30.02 -8.66
N THR A 3 14.96 29.32 -9.68
CA THR A 3 14.84 27.84 -9.82
C THR A 3 15.86 27.08 -8.98
N SER A 4 16.69 27.78 -8.19
CA SER A 4 17.72 27.17 -7.35
C SER A 4 17.15 26.26 -6.25
N TRP A 5 15.95 26.54 -5.73
CA TRP A 5 15.33 25.68 -4.71
C TRP A 5 14.95 24.29 -5.23
N LEU A 6 14.59 24.18 -6.52
CA LEU A 6 14.25 22.89 -7.15
C LEU A 6 15.48 22.00 -7.30
N LYS A 7 16.65 22.59 -7.56
CA LYS A 7 17.92 21.85 -7.61
C LYS A 7 18.33 21.35 -6.24
N VAL A 8 18.16 22.16 -5.20
CA VAL A 8 18.40 21.76 -3.81
C VAL A 8 17.52 20.57 -3.41
N ILE A 9 16.24 20.57 -3.75
CA ILE A 9 15.36 19.42 -3.48
C ILE A 9 15.79 18.18 -4.28
N GLY A 10 16.19 18.35 -5.54
CA GLY A 10 16.67 17.26 -6.38
C GLY A 10 17.94 16.59 -5.85
N GLU A 11 18.91 17.39 -5.41
CA GLU A 11 20.19 16.91 -4.85
C GLU A 11 20.02 16.30 -3.45
N VAL A 12 19.14 16.86 -2.62
CA VAL A 12 18.85 16.33 -1.27
C VAL A 12 18.14 14.98 -1.34
N LEU A 13 17.19 14.81 -2.28
CA LEU A 13 16.45 13.55 -2.47
C LEU A 13 17.29 12.42 -3.11
N THR A 14 18.39 12.75 -3.80
CA THR A 14 19.27 11.77 -4.44
C THR A 14 20.51 11.42 -3.61
N SER A 15 20.77 12.13 -2.51
CA SER A 15 21.86 11.77 -1.60
C SER A 15 21.48 10.58 -0.70
N GLU A 16 22.20 9.47 -0.83
CA GLU A 16 22.02 8.24 -0.05
C GLU A 16 22.10 8.52 1.47
N ALA A 17 22.95 9.47 1.88
CA ALA A 17 23.16 9.89 3.26
C ALA A 17 21.96 10.61 3.91
N VAL A 18 21.04 11.20 3.12
CA VAL A 18 19.86 11.90 3.64
C VAL A 18 18.59 11.07 3.43
N MET A 19 18.59 10.17 2.45
CA MET A 19 17.46 9.30 2.13
C MET A 19 17.11 8.35 3.29
N GLU A 20 18.11 7.70 3.90
CA GLU A 20 17.90 6.80 5.05
C GLU A 20 17.30 7.52 6.28
N PRO A 21 17.82 8.67 6.77
CA PRO A 21 17.22 9.37 7.90
C PRO A 21 15.81 9.89 7.62
N ILE A 22 15.50 10.32 6.39
CA ILE A 22 14.15 10.75 6.02
C ILE A 22 13.18 9.56 6.01
N ILE A 23 13.60 8.43 5.44
CA ILE A 23 12.80 7.19 5.45
C ILE A 23 12.59 6.73 6.90
N ALA A 24 13.64 6.74 7.72
CA ALA A 24 13.55 6.40 9.15
C ALA A 24 12.65 7.37 9.93
N ALA A 25 12.67 8.67 9.62
CA ALA A 25 11.78 9.66 10.22
C ALA A 25 10.32 9.46 9.80
N LEU A 26 10.05 9.16 8.53
CA LEU A 26 8.71 8.84 8.03
C LEU A 26 8.17 7.54 8.64
N LEU A 27 9.01 6.50 8.74
CA LEU A 27 8.66 5.23 9.38
C LEU A 27 8.46 5.42 10.90
N GLY A 28 9.37 6.12 11.57
CA GLY A 28 9.30 6.40 13.01
C GLY A 28 8.10 7.27 13.39
N TYR A 29 7.82 8.33 12.63
CA TYR A 29 6.62 9.15 12.77
C TYR A 29 5.35 8.32 12.49
N GLY A 30 5.37 7.51 11.43
CA GLY A 30 4.28 6.60 11.08
C GLY A 30 3.96 5.60 12.20
N ILE A 31 4.97 5.02 12.85
CA ILE A 31 4.83 4.08 13.98
C ILE A 31 4.28 4.79 15.24
N ASN A 32 4.68 6.02 15.51
CA ASN A 32 4.22 6.76 16.68
C ASN A 32 2.75 7.21 16.53
N VAL A 33 2.35 7.61 15.32
CA VAL A 33 0.94 7.89 14.96
C VAL A 33 0.09 6.60 15.00
N TYR A 34 0.64 5.48 14.52
CA TYR A 34 0.02 4.15 14.52
C TYR A 34 -0.38 3.67 15.92
N ASN A 35 0.49 3.86 16.91
CA ASN A 35 0.23 3.39 18.27
C ASN A 35 -0.73 4.31 19.06
N LYS A 36 -0.78 5.61 18.80
CA LYS A 36 -1.57 6.55 19.62
C LYS A 36 -2.99 6.81 19.12
N ASN A 37 -3.32 6.54 17.86
CA ASN A 37 -4.58 7.03 17.27
C ASN A 37 -5.52 5.90 16.81
N ARG A 38 -6.55 5.58 17.63
CA ARG A 38 -7.59 4.56 17.35
C ARG A 38 -8.23 4.74 15.96
N ARG A 39 -8.39 6.00 15.53
CA ARG A 39 -8.92 6.37 14.21
C ARG A 39 -8.06 5.83 13.06
N PHE A 40 -6.73 5.89 13.18
CA PHE A 40 -5.83 5.40 12.14
C PHE A 40 -5.86 3.88 12.01
N ARG A 41 -5.96 3.15 13.13
CA ARG A 41 -6.09 1.69 13.10
C ARG A 41 -7.37 1.25 12.42
N MET A 42 -8.50 1.87 12.77
CA MET A 42 -9.78 1.59 12.11
C MET A 42 -9.75 1.89 10.60
N ILE A 43 -9.10 2.99 10.18
CA ILE A 43 -8.92 3.27 8.73
C ILE A 43 -8.16 2.13 8.04
N MET A 44 -7.11 1.61 8.70
CA MET A 44 -6.32 0.51 8.16
C MET A 44 -7.09 -0.80 8.08
N GLU A 45 -7.83 -1.14 9.14
CA GLU A 45 -8.68 -2.34 9.19
C GLU A 45 -9.70 -2.30 8.06
N ILE A 46 -10.47 -1.20 7.96
CA ILE A 46 -11.45 -1.00 6.87
C ILE A 46 -10.76 -1.08 5.50
N THR A 47 -9.56 -0.52 5.36
CA THR A 47 -8.83 -0.58 4.08
C THR A 47 -8.46 -2.00 3.70
N ALA A 48 -7.94 -2.80 4.63
CA ALA A 48 -7.57 -4.19 4.38
C ALA A 48 -8.81 -5.02 4.01
N ASP A 49 -9.87 -4.92 4.81
CA ASP A 49 -11.12 -5.67 4.59
C ASP A 49 -11.73 -5.37 3.22
N VAL A 50 -11.74 -4.09 2.81
CA VAL A 50 -12.30 -3.70 1.51
C VAL A 50 -11.42 -4.15 0.36
N VAL A 51 -10.09 -4.11 0.50
CA VAL A 51 -9.17 -4.62 -0.53
C VAL A 51 -9.36 -6.13 -0.73
N ASP A 52 -9.42 -6.89 0.35
CA ASP A 52 -9.60 -8.34 0.30
C ASP A 52 -10.95 -8.69 -0.33
N TYR A 53 -12.03 -8.02 0.09
CA TYR A 53 -13.36 -8.20 -0.49
C TYR A 53 -13.39 -7.93 -2.01
N ILE A 54 -12.67 -6.90 -2.47
CA ILE A 54 -12.56 -6.60 -3.90
C ILE A 54 -11.72 -7.65 -4.63
N GLU A 55 -10.59 -8.08 -4.06
CA GLU A 55 -9.74 -9.11 -4.68
C GLU A 55 -10.44 -10.49 -4.75
N GLU A 56 -11.40 -10.76 -3.86
CA GLU A 56 -12.24 -11.95 -3.94
C GLU A 56 -13.30 -11.86 -5.04
N HIS A 57 -13.97 -10.71 -5.18
CA HIS A 57 -15.19 -10.60 -6.01
C HIS A 57 -14.99 -9.90 -7.37
N TYR A 58 -13.82 -9.28 -7.64
CA TYR A 58 -13.65 -8.47 -8.86
C TYR A 58 -13.91 -9.24 -10.16
N LYS A 59 -13.62 -10.55 -10.18
CA LYS A 59 -13.84 -11.40 -11.35
C LYS A 59 -15.32 -11.57 -11.65
N GLU A 60 -16.13 -11.73 -10.61
CA GLU A 60 -17.58 -11.90 -10.71
C GLU A 60 -18.25 -10.59 -11.14
N TRP A 61 -17.74 -9.45 -10.66
CA TRP A 61 -18.23 -8.13 -11.07
C TRP A 61 -17.69 -7.68 -12.44
N GLY A 62 -16.76 -8.44 -13.03
CA GLY A 62 -16.15 -8.10 -14.32
C GLY A 62 -15.27 -6.83 -14.29
N ILE A 63 -14.87 -6.36 -13.11
CA ILE A 63 -14.11 -5.11 -12.97
C ILE A 63 -12.60 -5.35 -13.04
N LYS A 64 -11.87 -4.43 -13.69
CA LYS A 64 -10.41 -4.54 -13.88
C LYS A 64 -9.70 -3.20 -13.70
N GLY A 65 -8.42 -3.27 -13.34
CA GLY A 65 -7.53 -2.09 -13.27
C GLY A 65 -8.12 -0.96 -12.42
N ASN A 66 -8.27 0.22 -13.03
CA ASN A 66 -8.78 1.43 -12.37
C ASN A 66 -10.18 1.28 -11.75
N GLN A 67 -11.03 0.42 -12.33
CA GLN A 67 -12.38 0.17 -11.81
C GLN A 67 -12.35 -0.47 -10.43
N LYS A 68 -11.30 -1.25 -10.10
CA LYS A 68 -11.10 -1.78 -8.74
C LYS A 68 -10.91 -0.64 -7.73
N MET A 69 -10.15 0.39 -8.11
CA MET A 69 -9.88 1.52 -7.23
C MET A 69 -11.12 2.40 -7.04
N GLU A 70 -11.91 2.62 -8.10
CA GLU A 70 -13.19 3.32 -7.98
C GLU A 70 -14.15 2.58 -7.05
N LYS A 71 -14.24 1.25 -7.20
CA LYS A 71 -15.06 0.41 -6.33
C LYS A 71 -14.55 0.40 -4.89
N PHE A 72 -13.23 0.39 -4.70
CA PHE A 72 -12.59 0.54 -3.39
C PHE A 72 -13.02 1.82 -2.70
N LEU A 73 -12.93 2.97 -3.38
CA LEU A 73 -13.30 4.26 -2.79
C LEU A 73 -14.80 4.32 -2.43
N GLU A 74 -15.66 3.73 -3.25
CA GLU A 74 -17.10 3.63 -2.99
C GLU A 74 -17.38 2.82 -1.71
N ILE A 75 -16.83 1.60 -1.62
CA ILE A 75 -17.08 0.70 -0.49
C ILE A 75 -16.40 1.25 0.78
N PHE A 76 -15.15 1.73 0.67
CA PHE A 76 -14.43 2.35 1.76
C PHE A 76 -15.21 3.52 2.35
N ALA A 77 -15.73 4.43 1.53
CA ALA A 77 -16.51 5.56 2.03
C ALA A 77 -17.79 5.12 2.77
N LYS A 78 -18.41 4.02 2.32
CA LYS A 78 -19.58 3.42 2.97
C LYS A 78 -19.22 2.81 4.33
N GLU A 79 -18.19 1.98 4.39
CA GLU A 79 -17.75 1.35 5.66
C GLU A 79 -17.21 2.40 6.63
N PHE A 80 -16.40 3.34 6.15
CA PHE A 80 -15.92 4.47 6.95
C PHE A 80 -17.09 5.25 7.60
N LYS A 81 -18.15 5.52 6.83
CA LYS A 81 -19.33 6.21 7.38
C LYS A 81 -20.04 5.39 8.46
N LYS A 82 -20.09 4.05 8.35
CA LYS A 82 -20.68 3.20 9.40
C LYS A 82 -19.88 3.27 10.70
N HIS A 83 -18.55 3.26 10.61
CA HIS A 83 -17.68 3.27 11.80
C HIS A 83 -17.54 4.66 12.45
N PHE A 84 -17.54 5.73 11.65
CA PHE A 84 -17.24 7.10 12.12
C PHE A 84 -18.44 8.05 12.08
N GLY A 85 -19.59 7.64 11.56
CA GLY A 85 -20.81 8.46 11.46
C GLY A 85 -20.73 9.60 10.45
N ARG A 86 -19.62 9.75 9.72
CA ARG A 86 -19.39 10.82 8.73
C ARG A 86 -18.69 10.30 7.48
N LYS A 87 -18.71 11.08 6.40
CA LYS A 87 -17.90 10.78 5.21
C LYS A 87 -16.39 10.97 5.53
N PRO A 88 -15.51 10.19 4.90
CA PRO A 88 -14.07 10.39 5.03
C PRO A 88 -13.66 11.74 4.46
N THR A 89 -12.64 12.36 5.06
CA THR A 89 -12.01 13.56 4.50
C THR A 89 -11.14 13.19 3.30
N ARG A 90 -10.70 14.19 2.54
CA ARG A 90 -9.78 13.98 1.41
C ARG A 90 -8.48 13.30 1.84
N GLU A 91 -7.89 13.73 2.95
CA GLU A 91 -6.66 13.13 3.50
C GLU A 91 -6.85 11.67 3.91
N GLU A 92 -8.02 11.32 4.46
CA GLU A 92 -8.35 9.93 4.83
C GLU A 92 -8.52 9.05 3.59
N LEU A 93 -9.13 9.57 2.53
CA LEU A 93 -9.25 8.88 1.25
C LEU A 93 -7.88 8.69 0.57
N GLU A 94 -7.03 9.71 0.55
CA GLU A 94 -5.67 9.62 0.01
C GLU A 94 -4.83 8.60 0.79
N THR A 95 -4.94 8.62 2.13
CA THR A 95 -4.28 7.64 3.00
C THR A 95 -4.75 6.21 2.70
N ALA A 96 -6.06 5.99 2.59
CA ALA A 96 -6.63 4.68 2.29
C ALA A 96 -6.20 4.18 0.90
N LYS A 97 -6.14 5.09 -0.10
CA LYS A 97 -5.67 4.76 -1.46
C LYS A 97 -4.22 4.29 -1.49
N ILE A 98 -3.30 5.05 -0.89
CA ILE A 98 -1.88 4.68 -0.83
C ILE A 98 -1.71 3.32 -0.14
N ARG A 99 -2.49 3.08 0.91
CA ARG A 99 -2.48 1.81 1.65
C ARG A 99 -3.00 0.65 0.81
N ALA A 100 -4.11 0.83 0.08
CA ALA A 100 -4.65 -0.19 -0.80
C ALA A 100 -3.65 -0.57 -1.90
N GLU A 101 -3.00 0.41 -2.51
CA GLU A 101 -1.95 0.18 -3.51
C GLU A 101 -0.77 -0.60 -2.92
N ALA A 102 -0.33 -0.25 -1.70
CA ALA A 102 0.73 -0.95 -1.00
C ALA A 102 0.35 -2.42 -0.67
N LEU A 103 -0.89 -2.69 -0.28
CA LEU A 103 -1.38 -4.05 -0.01
C LEU A 103 -1.38 -4.91 -1.27
N VAL A 104 -1.95 -4.40 -2.36
CA VAL A 104 -1.97 -5.10 -3.65
C VAL A 104 -0.56 -5.34 -4.17
N PHE A 105 0.33 -4.36 -4.04
CA PHE A 105 1.73 -4.49 -4.44
C PHE A 105 2.44 -5.57 -3.62
N ARG A 106 2.26 -5.59 -2.29
CA ARG A 106 2.81 -6.63 -1.42
C ARG A 106 2.30 -8.02 -1.78
N ALA A 107 1.01 -8.18 -2.06
CA ALA A 107 0.44 -9.45 -2.49
C ALA A 107 1.07 -9.94 -3.80
N ARG A 108 1.26 -9.03 -4.76
CA ARG A 108 1.97 -9.33 -6.02
C ARG A 108 3.41 -9.75 -5.77
N LEU A 109 4.17 -9.02 -4.94
CA LEU A 109 5.55 -9.37 -4.60
C LEU A 109 5.64 -10.72 -3.89
N ALA A 110 4.74 -11.00 -2.95
CA ALA A 110 4.69 -12.28 -2.25
C ALA A 110 4.46 -13.44 -3.23
N SER A 111 3.53 -13.28 -4.18
CA SER A 111 3.33 -14.28 -5.22
C SER A 111 4.57 -14.48 -6.09
N MET A 112 5.25 -13.40 -6.50
CA MET A 112 6.45 -13.49 -7.34
C MET A 112 7.62 -14.17 -6.62
N ASN A 113 7.84 -13.84 -5.35
CA ASN A 113 8.87 -14.47 -4.53
C ASN A 113 8.60 -15.96 -4.32
N TYR A 114 7.34 -16.34 -4.12
CA TYR A 114 6.94 -17.75 -4.02
C TYR A 114 7.26 -18.52 -5.32
N TYR A 115 6.88 -17.99 -6.49
CA TYR A 115 7.22 -18.60 -7.78
C TYR A 115 8.73 -18.74 -8.02
N ASN A 116 9.53 -17.77 -7.60
CA ASN A 116 10.99 -17.84 -7.74
C ASN A 116 11.61 -18.91 -6.82
N TYR A 117 11.08 -19.07 -5.60
CA TYR A 117 11.53 -20.10 -4.65
C TYR A 117 11.22 -21.52 -5.15
N ASP A 118 10.01 -21.75 -5.67
CA ASP A 118 9.62 -23.05 -6.22
C ASP A 118 10.47 -23.42 -7.44
N ASN A 119 10.70 -22.48 -8.37
CA ASN A 119 11.57 -22.71 -9.51
C ASN A 119 13.01 -23.05 -9.09
N TYR A 120 13.57 -22.34 -8.11
CA TYR A 120 14.91 -22.65 -7.59
C TYR A 120 14.98 -24.08 -7.03
N ASN A 121 13.98 -24.50 -6.25
CA ASN A 121 13.94 -25.85 -5.67
C ASN A 121 13.73 -26.96 -6.71
N ILE A 122 12.94 -26.70 -7.76
CA ILE A 122 12.75 -27.62 -8.89
C ILE A 122 14.07 -27.81 -9.63
N ILE A 123 14.77 -26.71 -9.96
CA ILE A 123 16.08 -26.75 -10.62
C ILE A 123 17.11 -27.46 -9.74
N LYS A 124 17.15 -27.16 -8.44
CA LYS A 124 18.11 -27.82 -7.53
C LYS A 124 17.84 -29.33 -7.42
N LYS A 125 16.58 -29.76 -7.34
CA LYS A 125 16.22 -31.19 -7.33
C LYS A 125 16.52 -31.90 -8.66
N SER A 126 16.40 -31.23 -9.79
CA SER A 126 16.74 -31.82 -11.10
C SER A 126 18.26 -31.92 -11.31
N VAL A 127 19.03 -31.00 -10.73
CA VAL A 127 20.51 -31.02 -10.77
C VAL A 127 21.11 -32.08 -9.84
N ILE A 128 20.51 -32.35 -8.67
CA ILE A 128 21.00 -33.37 -7.72
C ILE A 128 20.66 -34.82 -8.16
N LYS A 129 19.75 -35.01 -9.13
CA LYS A 129 19.35 -36.34 -9.64
C LYS A 129 20.21 -36.90 -10.78
N LYS A 130 21.41 -36.36 -11.02
CA LYS A 130 22.37 -36.90 -11.99
C LYS A 130 23.55 -37.58 -11.30
#